data_AF-A0A3E2VND9-F1
#
_entry.id   AF-A0A3E2VND9-F1
#
_cell.length_a   1.000
_cell.length_b   1.000
_cell.length_c   1.000
_cell.angle_alpha   90.00
_cell.angle_beta   90.00
_cell.angle_gamma   90.00
#
_symmetry.space_group_name_H-M   'P 1'
#
loop_
_entity.id
_entity.type
_entity.pdbx_description
1 polymer ?
#
loop_
_entity_poly.entity_id
_entity_poly.type
_entity_poly.pdbx_seq_one_letter_code
_entity_poly.pdbx_strand_id
1 'polypeptide(L)'
;MKLCYALQPAFYDAMKQSGDIQALLDGMDEQQRSRIQIPIEAQTLQESAEAFFQKEIACREDCLCYDHFLKSRVYEVYIREGAAWFEDCTNPFYQLLKRKYRCLLVQEVDK
;
A
#
# COMPACT_ATOMS: atom_id res chain seq x y z
N MET A 1 3.34 8.67 -9.13
CA MET A 1 2.52 7.92 -8.15
C MET A 1 3.44 7.30 -7.10
N LYS A 2 2.91 6.90 -5.96
CA LYS A 2 3.63 6.11 -4.95
C LYS A 2 3.07 4.70 -4.90
N LEU A 3 3.97 3.73 -4.96
CA LEU A 3 3.67 2.32 -4.86
C LEU A 3 4.29 1.77 -3.57
N CYS A 4 3.48 1.13 -2.74
CA CYS A 4 3.87 0.58 -1.46
C CYS A 4 3.82 -0.94 -1.44
N TYR A 5 4.90 -1.53 -0.96
CA TYR A 5 5.01 -2.97 -0.71
C TYR A 5 5.23 -3.21 0.77
N ALA A 6 4.40 -4.05 1.37
CA ALA A 6 4.69 -4.60 2.69
C ALA A 6 5.51 -5.88 2.52
N LEU A 7 6.64 -5.95 3.21
CA LEU A 7 7.62 -7.04 3.06
C LEU A 7 7.77 -7.83 4.34
N GLN A 8 8.15 -9.09 4.18
CA GLN A 8 8.67 -9.92 5.26
C GLN A 8 9.97 -9.29 5.80
N PRO A 9 10.15 -9.18 7.13
CA PRO A 9 11.30 -8.47 7.71
C PRO A 9 12.67 -8.95 7.22
N ALA A 10 12.81 -10.24 6.94
CA ALA A 10 14.06 -10.85 6.46
C ALA A 10 14.51 -10.31 5.08
N PHE A 11 13.58 -9.78 4.28
CA PHE A 11 13.86 -9.30 2.93
C PHE A 11 13.90 -7.78 2.82
N TYR A 12 13.51 -7.05 3.87
CA TYR A 12 13.33 -5.60 3.81
C TYR A 12 14.61 -4.86 3.39
N ASP A 13 15.75 -5.14 4.04
CA ASP A 13 17.01 -4.45 3.74
C ASP A 13 17.54 -4.79 2.35
N ALA A 14 17.38 -6.05 1.91
CA ALA A 14 17.79 -6.50 0.58
C ALA A 14 16.96 -5.81 -0.53
N MET A 15 15.64 -5.79 -0.38
CA MET A 15 14.74 -5.14 -1.34
C MET A 15 14.90 -3.61 -1.33
N LYS A 16 15.21 -3.00 -0.19
CA LYS A 16 15.47 -1.56 -0.11
C LYS A 16 16.70 -1.13 -0.91
N GLN A 17 17.71 -2.00 -1.00
CA GLN A 17 18.97 -1.71 -1.69
C GLN A 17 18.91 -1.98 -3.20
N SER A 18 17.88 -2.69 -3.67
CA SER A 18 17.83 -3.20 -5.04
C SER A 18 17.41 -2.16 -6.09
N GLY A 19 16.95 -0.99 -5.65
CA GLY A 19 16.52 0.11 -6.53
C GLY A 19 15.08 -0.07 -7.00
N ASP A 20 14.88 -0.68 -8.16
CA ASP A 20 13.56 -0.91 -8.75
C ASP A 20 12.95 -2.22 -8.24
N ILE A 21 12.17 -2.11 -7.17
CA ILE A 21 11.51 -3.23 -6.51
C ILE A 21 10.41 -3.80 -7.38
N GLN A 22 9.70 -2.95 -8.12
CA GLN A 22 8.64 -3.39 -9.03
C GLN A 22 9.20 -4.34 -10.09
N ALA A 23 10.25 -3.92 -10.81
CA ALA A 23 10.87 -4.76 -11.84
C ALA A 23 11.38 -6.10 -11.29
N LEU A 24 11.87 -6.13 -10.05
CA LEU A 24 12.31 -7.36 -9.39
C LEU A 24 11.15 -8.30 -9.06
N LEU A 25 10.05 -7.77 -8.53
CA LEU A 25 8.88 -8.57 -8.16
C LEU A 25 8.12 -9.08 -9.40
N ASP A 26 8.08 -8.29 -10.47
CA ASP A 26 7.45 -8.67 -11.75
C ASP A 26 8.21 -9.83 -12.42
N GLY A 27 9.53 -9.89 -12.21
CA GLY A 27 10.37 -11.00 -12.69
C GLY A 27 10.27 -12.29 -11.87
N MET A 28 9.57 -12.27 -10.72
CA MET A 28 9.39 -13.43 -9.85
C MET A 28 8.09 -14.18 -10.18
N ASP A 29 8.02 -15.46 -9.83
CA ASP A 29 6.74 -16.17 -9.81
C ASP A 29 5.93 -15.84 -8.54
N GLU A 30 4.66 -16.25 -8.51
CA GLU A 30 3.76 -16.00 -7.38
C GLU A 30 4.23 -16.65 -6.07
N GLN A 31 4.86 -17.82 -6.14
CA GLN A 31 5.36 -18.53 -4.96
C GLN A 31 6.58 -17.83 -4.37
N GLN A 32 7.43 -17.23 -5.19
CA GLN A 32 8.55 -16.41 -4.77
C GLN A 32 8.06 -15.08 -4.18
N ARG A 33 7.13 -14.40 -4.85
CA ARG A 33 6.55 -13.14 -4.36
C ARG A 33 5.88 -13.31 -3.00
N SER A 34 5.07 -14.36 -2.82
CA SER A 34 4.38 -14.63 -1.55
C SER A 34 5.32 -14.94 -0.37
N ARG A 35 6.57 -15.36 -0.61
CA ARG A 35 7.59 -15.53 0.44
C ARG A 35 8.24 -14.21 0.86
N ILE A 36 8.16 -13.19 0.02
CA ILE A 36 8.83 -11.89 0.21
C ILE A 36 7.82 -10.84 0.66
N GLN A 37 6.64 -10.82 0.06
CA GLN A 37 5.59 -9.85 0.32
C GLN A 37 4.65 -10.32 1.43
N ILE A 38 4.18 -9.37 2.23
CA ILE A 38 2.98 -9.50 3.04
C ILE A 38 1.88 -8.83 2.22
N PRO A 39 0.87 -9.55 1.71
CA PRO A 39 -0.14 -8.95 0.84
C PRO A 39 -0.91 -7.86 1.58
N ILE A 40 -1.00 -6.69 0.95
CA ILE A 40 -1.95 -5.65 1.34
C ILE A 40 -3.29 -6.04 0.74
N GLU A 41 -4.27 -6.34 1.60
CA GLU A 41 -5.60 -6.78 1.18
C GLU A 41 -6.61 -5.66 1.39
N ALA A 42 -7.46 -5.41 0.38
CA ALA A 42 -8.42 -4.31 0.40
C ALA A 42 -9.37 -4.38 1.61
N GLN A 43 -9.93 -5.56 1.90
CA GLN A 43 -10.86 -5.76 3.01
C GLN A 43 -10.20 -5.45 4.36
N THR A 44 -9.05 -6.08 4.65
CA THR A 44 -8.38 -5.87 5.95
C THR A 44 -7.83 -4.46 6.11
N LEU A 45 -7.46 -3.80 5.00
CA LEU A 45 -7.05 -2.40 4.99
C LEU A 45 -8.25 -1.47 5.22
N GLN A 46 -9.41 -1.75 4.63
CA GLN A 46 -10.65 -0.99 4.82
C GLN A 46 -11.06 -0.99 6.29
N GLU A 47 -11.17 -2.16 6.92
CA GLU A 47 -11.52 -2.28 8.35
C GLU A 47 -10.54 -1.48 9.24
N SER A 48 -9.24 -1.55 8.90
CA SER A 48 -8.21 -0.80 9.62
C SER A 48 -8.34 0.71 9.40
N ALA A 49 -8.72 1.13 8.20
CA ALA A 49 -8.93 2.53 7.84
C ALA A 49 -10.16 3.11 8.53
N GLU A 50 -11.26 2.36 8.59
CA GLU A 50 -12.46 2.78 9.29
C GLU A 50 -12.22 3.00 10.79
N ALA A 51 -11.49 2.06 11.43
CA ALA A 51 -11.08 2.21 12.82
C ALA A 51 -10.11 3.39 13.02
N PHE A 52 -9.16 3.58 12.09
CA PHE A 52 -8.12 4.60 12.21
C PHE A 52 -8.64 6.03 11.94
N PHE A 53 -9.52 6.20 10.96
CA PHE A 53 -10.10 7.48 10.59
C PHE A 53 -11.42 7.79 11.32
N GLN A 54 -11.99 6.81 12.01
CA GLN A 54 -13.29 6.90 12.69
C GLN A 54 -14.42 7.32 11.73
N LYS A 55 -14.37 6.81 10.49
CA LYS A 55 -15.30 7.12 9.41
C LYS A 55 -15.39 5.92 8.48
N GLU A 56 -16.58 5.66 7.93
CA GLU A 56 -16.79 4.67 6.86
C GLU A 56 -15.91 4.98 5.64
N ILE A 57 -15.33 3.93 5.06
CA ILE A 57 -14.46 4.03 3.89
C ILE A 57 -15.16 3.37 2.72
N ALA A 58 -15.38 4.14 1.66
CA ALA A 58 -16.03 3.60 0.47
C ALA A 58 -15.06 2.65 -0.25
N CYS A 59 -15.52 1.44 -0.52
CA CYS A 59 -14.80 0.45 -1.31
C CYS A 59 -15.43 0.35 -2.71
N ARG A 60 -14.62 0.58 -3.75
CA ARG A 60 -15.01 0.52 -5.16
C ARG A 60 -14.04 -0.39 -5.89
N GLU A 61 -14.44 -1.65 -6.09
CA GLU A 61 -13.59 -2.68 -6.72
C GLU A 61 -12.25 -2.85 -5.99
N ASP A 62 -11.18 -2.32 -6.58
CA ASP A 62 -9.81 -2.36 -6.08
C ASP A 62 -9.38 -1.06 -5.38
N CYS A 63 -10.30 -0.12 -5.16
CA CYS A 63 -10.01 1.21 -4.63
C CYS A 63 -10.74 1.48 -3.31
N LEU A 64 -10.00 1.99 -2.32
CA LEU A 64 -10.57 2.56 -1.09
C LEU A 64 -10.53 4.09 -1.16
N CYS A 65 -11.67 4.71 -0.89
CA CYS A 65 -11.86 6.16 -0.96
C CYS A 65 -12.18 6.73 0.42
N TYR A 66 -11.36 7.67 0.87
CA TYR A 66 -11.57 8.45 2.08
C TYR A 66 -11.93 9.90 1.74
N ASP A 67 -13.20 10.25 1.95
CA ASP A 67 -13.66 11.63 1.83
C ASP A 67 -13.26 12.45 3.08
N HIS A 68 -12.27 13.32 2.95
CA HIS A 68 -11.76 14.15 4.03
C HIS A 68 -12.49 15.49 4.08
N PHE A 69 -13.53 15.57 4.92
CA PHE A 69 -14.41 16.74 5.04
C PHE A 69 -13.66 18.08 5.21
N LEU A 70 -12.72 18.18 6.16
CA LEU A 70 -12.01 19.44 6.45
C LEU A 70 -11.15 19.96 5.30
N LYS A 71 -10.69 19.07 4.41
CA LYS A 71 -9.86 19.43 3.26
C LYS A 71 -10.66 19.49 1.97
N SER A 72 -11.95 19.16 2.02
CA SER A 72 -12.83 19.00 0.85
C SER A 72 -12.15 18.20 -0.27
N ARG A 73 -11.49 17.10 0.09
CA ARG A 73 -10.71 16.25 -0.82
C ARG A 73 -11.00 14.78 -0.56
N VAL A 74 -11.14 14.01 -1.63
CA VAL A 74 -11.16 12.55 -1.57
C VAL A 74 -9.73 12.03 -1.75
N TYR A 75 -9.31 11.17 -0.83
CA TYR A 75 -8.06 10.44 -0.92
C TYR A 75 -8.34 9.02 -1.34
N GLU A 76 -7.58 8.54 -2.32
CA GLU A 76 -7.78 7.22 -2.92
C GLU A 76 -6.54 6.36 -2.71
N VAL A 77 -6.75 5.08 -2.47
CA VAL A 77 -5.70 4.06 -2.51
C VAL A 77 -6.21 2.88 -3.32
N TYR A 78 -5.44 2.48 -4.33
CA TYR A 78 -5.73 1.29 -5.12
C TYR A 78 -4.92 0.12 -4.54
N ILE A 79 -5.52 -1.06 -4.48
CA ILE A 79 -4.89 -2.30 -4.02
C ILE A 79 -4.95 -3.32 -5.16
N ARG A 80 -3.79 -3.68 -5.68
CA ARG A 80 -3.61 -4.65 -6.78
C ARG A 80 -2.40 -5.53 -6.46
N GLU A 81 -2.45 -6.81 -6.78
CA GLU A 81 -1.29 -7.71 -6.64
C GLU A 81 -0.58 -7.63 -5.26
N GLY A 82 -1.34 -7.39 -4.19
CA GLY A 82 -0.81 -7.28 -2.82
C GLY A 82 -0.05 -5.98 -2.48
N ALA A 83 -0.06 -4.97 -3.35
CA ALA A 83 0.57 -3.68 -3.13
C ALA A 83 -0.46 -2.54 -3.06
N ALA A 84 -0.04 -1.34 -2.65
CA ALA A 84 -0.91 -0.17 -2.53
C ALA A 84 -0.39 1.02 -3.35
N TRP A 85 -1.24 1.58 -4.21
CA TRP A 85 -0.94 2.75 -5.05
C TRP A 85 -1.71 3.97 -4.57
N PHE A 86 -1.05 5.11 -4.50
CA PHE A 86 -1.66 6.39 -4.18
C PHE A 86 -0.85 7.55 -4.75
N GLU A 87 -1.43 8.74 -4.79
CA GLU A 87 -0.83 9.90 -5.46
C GLU A 87 0.53 10.29 -4.86
N ASP A 88 0.56 10.52 -3.53
CA ASP A 88 1.74 10.96 -2.79
C ASP A 88 1.70 10.56 -1.31
N CYS A 89 2.82 10.76 -0.60
CA CYS A 89 2.95 10.43 0.82
C CYS A 89 2.15 11.36 1.77
N THR A 90 1.43 12.36 1.25
CA THR A 90 0.47 13.16 2.03
C THR A 90 -0.90 12.49 2.12
N ASN A 91 -1.12 11.43 1.34
CA ASN A 91 -2.31 10.59 1.44
C ASN A 91 -2.43 9.96 2.85
N PRO A 92 -3.57 10.12 3.55
CA PRO A 92 -3.77 9.56 4.89
C PRO A 92 -3.57 8.05 4.99
N PHE A 93 -3.87 7.29 3.92
CA PHE A 93 -3.64 5.85 3.87
C PHE A 93 -2.15 5.50 4.05
N TYR A 94 -1.23 6.36 3.64
CA TYR A 94 0.20 6.13 3.88
C TYR A 94 0.55 6.07 5.37
N GLN A 95 -0.09 6.91 6.20
CA GLN A 95 0.14 6.89 7.65
C GLN A 95 -0.41 5.62 8.30
N LEU A 96 -1.56 5.15 7.81
CA LEU A 96 -2.13 3.87 8.21
C LEU A 96 -1.21 2.70 7.83
N LEU A 97 -0.75 2.65 6.57
CA LEU A 97 0.14 1.61 6.07
C LEU A 97 1.43 1.51 6.90
N LYS A 98 2.07 2.65 7.23
CA LYS A 98 3.25 2.67 8.11
C LYS A 98 3.00 2.16 9.52
N ARG A 99 1.78 2.32 10.03
CA ARG A 99 1.38 1.80 11.35
C ARG A 99 1.09 0.30 11.31
N LYS A 100 0.42 -0.16 10.24
CA LYS A 100 0.01 -1.55 10.08
C LYS A 100 1.17 -2.46 9.68
N TYR A 101 2.08 -1.98 8.84
CA TYR A 101 3.19 -2.77 8.29
C TYR A 101 4.54 -2.19 8.74
N ARG A 102 5.28 -2.98 9.51
CA ARG A 102 6.61 -2.59 10.03
C ARG A 102 7.65 -2.40 8.92
N CYS A 103 7.58 -3.24 7.89
CA CYS A 103 8.54 -3.29 6.78
C CYS A 103 7.84 -2.83 5.50
N LEU A 104 7.53 -1.54 5.41
CA LEU A 104 6.88 -0.93 4.26
C LEU A 104 7.92 -0.22 3.38
N LEU A 105 8.05 -0.64 2.13
CA LEU A 105 8.85 0.07 1.12
C LEU A 105 7.94 0.91 0.22
N VAL A 106 8.44 2.08 -0.17
CA VAL A 106 7.75 3.03 -1.04
C VAL A 106 8.63 3.29 -2.25
N GLN A 107 8.10 3.03 -3.44
CA GLN A 107 8.73 3.35 -4.71
C GLN A 107 7.96 4.46 -5.40
N GLU A 108 8.68 5.34 -6.09
CA GLU A 108 8.08 6.28 -7.03
C GLU A 108 7.93 5.60 -8.38
N VAL A 109 6.73 5.69 -8.94
CA VAL A 109 6.42 5.13 -10.26
C VAL A 109 5.79 6.20 -11.13
N ASP A 110 6.07 6.17 -12.42
CA ASP A 110 5.48 7.08 -13.40
C ASP A 110 3.94 6.91 -13.45
N LYS A 111 3.24 7.97 -13.86
CA LYS A 111 1.78 7.97 -13.98
C LYS A 111 1.32 7.16 -15.18
#